data_AF-A0A843STR6-F1
#
_entry.id   AF-A0A843STR6-F1
#
_cell.length_a   1.000
_cell.length_b   1.000
_cell.length_c   1.000
_cell.angle_alpha   90.00
_cell.angle_beta   90.00
_cell.angle_gamma   90.00
#
_symmetry.space_group_name_H-M   'P 1'
#
loop_
_entity.id
_entity.type
_entity.pdbx_description
1 polymer ?
#
loop_
_entity_poly.entity_id
_entity_poly.type
_entity_poly.pdbx_seq_one_letter_code
_entity_poly.pdbx_strand_id
1 'polypeptide(L)' 'MANFCEHCAGQRFDRAQVLRALRQVRRDLRSQRGGKKVDQALALALKSVAALDIPHLDTGEDGGEVVH' A
#
# COMPACT_ATOMS: atom_id res chain seq x y z
N MET A 1 1.76 -0.95 22.23
CA MET A 1 2.65 -1.51 21.20
C MET A 1 1.84 -2.49 20.37
N ALA A 2 1.44 -2.17 19.14
CA ALA A 2 0.76 -3.14 18.28
C ALA A 2 1.83 -4.11 17.76
N ASN A 3 2.05 -5.22 18.48
CA ASN A 3 2.95 -6.27 18.03
C ASN A 3 2.23 -7.08 16.95
N PHE A 4 2.61 -6.91 15.69
CA PHE A 4 2.02 -7.65 14.57
C PHE A 4 2.68 -9.02 14.44
N CYS A 5 1.86 -10.05 14.19
CA CYS A 5 2.27 -11.44 13.98
C CYS A 5 3.24 -11.59 12.78
N GLU A 6 4.20 -12.53 12.87
CA GLU A 6 5.17 -12.86 11.81
C GLU A 6 4.50 -13.17 10.46
N HIS A 7 3.27 -13.69 10.46
CA HIS A 7 2.47 -13.94 9.25
C HIS A 7 1.98 -12.64 8.57
N CYS A 8 1.75 -11.58 9.35
CA CYS A 8 1.35 -10.27 8.83
C CYS A 8 2.56 -9.46 8.33
N ALA A 9 3.76 -9.73 8.86
CA ALA A 9 4.99 -9.11 8.38
C ALA A 9 5.29 -9.51 6.92
N GLY A 10 5.00 -10.76 6.54
CA GLY A 10 5.18 -11.27 5.17
C GLY A 10 4.14 -10.79 4.15
N GLN A 11 2.98 -10.28 4.60
CA GLN A 11 1.93 -9.70 3.76
C GLN A 11 1.81 -8.18 3.95
N ARG A 12 2.90 -7.51 4.34
CA ARG A 12 2.96 -6.05 4.40
C ARG A 12 2.88 -5.46 3.00
N PHE A 13 1.68 -5.10 2.59
CA PHE A 13 1.51 -4.25 1.42
C PHE A 13 1.78 -2.81 1.84
N ASP A 14 2.97 -2.31 1.50
CA ASP A 14 3.26 -0.89 1.59
C ASP A 14 2.22 -0.10 0.78
N ARG A 15 1.77 1.04 1.31
CA ARG A 15 0.79 1.92 0.67
C ARG A 15 1.22 2.25 -0.76
N ALA A 16 2.51 2.50 -0.99
CA ALA A 16 2.99 2.81 -2.33
C ALA A 16 2.92 1.59 -3.25
N GLN A 17 3.14 0.36 -2.75
CA GLN A 17 2.92 -0.87 -3.53
C GLN A 17 1.46 -1.03 -3.96
N VAL A 18 0.50 -0.85 -3.04
CA VAL A 18 -0.94 -0.94 -3.38
C VAL A 18 -1.34 0.14 -4.39
N LEU A 19 -0.90 1.38 -4.19
CA LEU A 19 -1.18 2.48 -5.12
C LEU A 19 -0.57 2.23 -6.51
N ARG A 20 0.64 1.67 -6.58
CA ARG A 20 1.27 1.27 -7.85
C ARG A 20 0.46 0.18 -8.55
N ALA A 21 0.04 -0.86 -7.83
CA ALA A 21 -0.78 -1.92 -8.38
C ALA A 21 -2.12 -1.41 -8.92
N LEU A 22 -2.84 -0.58 -8.14
CA LEU A 22 -4.12 0.02 -8.58
C LEU A 22 -3.97 0.93 -9.81
N ARG A 23 -2.88 1.68 -9.89
CA ARG A 23 -2.57 2.49 -11.09
C ARG A 23 -2.30 1.61 -12.31
N GLN A 24 -1.63 0.47 -12.14
CA GLN A 24 -1.40 -0.48 -13.22
C GLN A 24 -2.72 -1.09 -13.72
N VAL A 25 -3.56 -1.59 -12.81
CA VAL A 25 -4.89 -2.12 -13.14
C VAL A 25 -5.73 -1.09 -13.91
N ARG A 26 -5.69 0.19 -13.50
CA ARG A 26 -6.38 1.26 -14.24
C ARG A 26 -5.85 1.44 -15.67
N ARG A 27 -4.54 1.29 -15.89
CA ARG A 27 -3.95 1.36 -17.24
C ARG A 27 -4.37 0.17 -18.09
N ASP A 28 -4.35 -1.03 -17.52
CA ASP A 28 -4.70 -2.27 -18.21
C ASP A 28 -6.20 -2.32 -18.56
N LEU A 29 -7.06 -1.85 -17.65
CA LEU A 29 -8.50 -1.79 -17.92
C LEU A 29 -8.85 -0.71 -18.96
N ARG A 30 -8.11 0.40 -19.00
CA ARG A 30 -8.26 1.40 -20.09
C ARG A 30 -7.87 0.84 -21.45
N SER A 31 -6.78 0.05 -21.53
CA SER A 31 -6.37 -0.55 -22.80
C SER A 31 -7.37 -1.61 -23.30
N GLN A 32 -8.09 -2.28 -22.39
CA GLN A 32 -9.18 -3.21 -22.70
C GLN A 32 -10.52 -2.53 -23.03
N ARG A 33 -10.54 -1.21 -23.24
CA ARG A 33 -11.77 -0.38 -23.42
C ARG A 33 -12.75 -0.47 -22.24
N GLY A 34 -12.23 -0.58 -21.02
CA GLY A 34 -13.02 -0.44 -19.80
C GLY A 34 -13.85 0.84 -19.82
N GLY A 35 -15.13 0.73 -19.46
CA GLY A 35 -16.06 1.86 -19.50
C GLY A 35 -15.85 2.86 -18.36
N LYS A 36 -16.47 4.05 -18.47
CA LYS A 36 -16.39 5.14 -17.48
C LYS A 36 -16.64 4.70 -16.03
N LYS A 37 -17.53 3.72 -15.81
CA LYS A 37 -17.83 3.17 -14.47
C LYS A 37 -16.63 2.49 -13.81
N VAL A 38 -15.83 1.75 -14.60
CA VAL A 38 -14.63 1.06 -14.13
C VAL A 38 -13.57 2.07 -13.70
N ASP A 39 -13.38 3.10 -14.52
CA ASP A 39 -12.46 4.20 -14.23
C ASP A 39 -12.86 4.96 -12.94
N GLN A 40 -14.15 5.19 -12.75
CA GLN A 40 -14.68 5.87 -11.56
C GLN A 40 -14.52 5.02 -10.30
N ALA A 41 -14.77 3.71 -10.38
CA ALA A 41 -14.54 2.78 -9.28
C ALA A 41 -13.06 2.74 -8.87
N LEU A 42 -12.15 2.68 -9.84
CA LEU A 42 -10.70 2.71 -9.59
C LEU A 42 -10.23 4.05 -9.01
N ALA A 43 -10.79 5.17 -9.48
CA ALA A 43 -10.49 6.48 -8.92
C ALA A 43 -10.90 6.56 -7.44
N LEU A 44 -12.07 6.01 -7.09
CA LEU A 44 -12.53 5.94 -5.71
C LEU A 44 -11.61 5.06 -4.85
N ALA A 45 -11.26 3.86 -5.33
CA ALA A 45 -10.34 2.96 -4.63
C ALA A 45 -8.97 3.61 -4.38
N LEU A 46 -8.40 4.28 -5.39
CA LEU A 46 -7.15 5.02 -5.26
C LEU A 46 -7.23 6.11 -4.19
N LYS A 47 -8.35 6.87 -4.15
CA LYS A 47 -8.56 7.91 -3.14
C LYS A 47 -8.67 7.31 -1.74
N SER A 48 -9.42 6.24 -1.57
CA SER A 48 -9.59 5.57 -0.28
C SER A 48 -8.27 5.01 0.25
N VAL A 49 -7.50 4.31 -0.59
CA VAL A 49 -6.19 3.78 -0.19
C VAL A 49 -5.19 4.90 0.07
N ALA A 50 -5.26 6.00 -0.69
CA ALA A 50 -4.45 7.18 -0.42
C ALA A 50 -4.85 7.88 0.88
N ALA A 51 -6.06 7.71 1.40
CA ALA A 51 -6.48 8.28 2.66
C ALA A 51 -6.24 7.36 3.86
N LEU A 52 -5.76 6.12 3.64
CA LEU A 52 -5.41 5.22 4.73
C LEU A 52 -4.25 5.82 5.52
N ASP A 53 -4.53 6.12 6.79
CA ASP A 53 -3.55 6.53 7.77
C ASP A 53 -2.79 5.27 8.20
N ILE A 54 -1.74 4.94 7.44
CA ILE A 54 -0.87 3.81 7.77
C ILE A 54 0.23 4.37 8.65
N PRO A 55 0.33 3.93 9.92
CA PRO A 55 1.41 4.36 10.80
C PRO A 55 2.73 4.12 10.06
N HIS A 56 3.45 5.21 9.81
CA HIS A 56 4.81 5.14 9.31
C HIS A 56 5.58 4.42 10.41
N LEU A 57 5.89 3.14 10.19
CA LEU A 57 6.80 2.42 11.05
C LEU A 57 8.16 3.05 10.77
N ASP A 58 8.51 4.03 11.62
CA ASP A 58 9.87 4.49 11.76
C ASP A 58 10.69 3.24 12.07
N THR A 59 11.48 2.77 11.10
CA THR A 59 12.47 1.74 11.36
C THR A 59 13.47 2.42 12.26
N GLY A 60 13.25 2.35 13.58
CA GLY A 60 14.17 2.89 14.55
C GLY A 60 15.57 2.45 14.16
N GLU A 61 16.41 3.41 13.79
CA GLU A 61 17.85 3.24 13.88
C GLU A 61 18.15 3.10 15.38
N ASP A 62 17.87 1.94 15.95
CA ASP A 62 18.52 1.51 17.18
C ASP A 62 19.97 1.24 16.79
N GLY A 63 20.74 2.33 16.79
CA GLY A 63 22.19 2.31 16.97
C GLY A 63 22.52 1.78 18.37
N GLY A 64 22.12 0.54 18.62
CA GLY A 64 22.50 -0.22 19.80
C GLY A 64 23.95 -0.62 19.68
N GLU A 65 24.81 0.17 20.31
CA GLU A 65 26.17 -0.19 20.68
C GLU A 65 26.21 -1.64 21.17
N VAL A 66 26.95 -2.49 20.46
CA VAL A 66 27.34 -3.81 20.95
C VAL A 66 28.34 -3.60 22.08
N VAL A 67 27.88 -3.67 23.32
CA VAL A 67 28.76 -3.86 24.47
C VAL A 67 28.92 -5.37 24.68
N HIS A 68 30.18 -5.82 24.64
CA HIS A 68 30.65 -7.21 24.77
C HIS A 68 30.15 -7.94 26.02
#